data_AF-A0A285ZVW5-F1
#
_entry.id   AF-A0A285ZVW5-F1
#
_cell.length_a   1.000
_cell.length_b   1.000
_cell.length_c   1.000
_cell.angle_alpha   90.00
_cell.angle_beta   90.00
_cell.angle_gamma   90.00
#
_symmetry.space_group_name_H-M   'P 1'
#
loop_
_entity.id
_entity.type
_entity.pdbx_description
1 polymer ?
#
loop_
_entity_poly.entity_id
_entity_poly.type
_entity_poly.pdbx_seq_one_letter_code
_entity_poly.pdbx_strand_id
1 'polypeptide(L)'
;MFKGIVEYGCFPIGSDGGFAVKIFSLLEGTSEISEGSMITMDLVKWEDGIPYPMILIHCTYEQLAVNVKLITKELFKYFNLEN
;
A
#
# COMPACT_ATOMS: atom_id res chain seq x y z
N MET A 1 -5.64 17.62 4.15
CA MET A 1 -4.48 17.47 3.25
C MET A 1 -3.27 18.08 3.93
N PHE A 2 -2.27 17.29 4.31
CA PHE A 2 -1.03 17.82 4.90
C PHE A 2 -0.27 18.58 3.80
N LYS A 3 0.00 19.88 4.01
CA LYS A 3 0.82 20.67 3.08
C LYS A 3 2.20 20.00 2.97
N GLY A 4 2.54 19.49 1.79
CA GLY A 4 3.83 18.87 1.50
C GLY A 4 3.79 17.39 1.09
N ILE A 5 2.65 16.71 1.22
CA ILE A 5 2.48 15.33 0.75
C ILE A 5 1.56 15.35 -0.48
N VAL A 6 2.02 14.70 -1.56
CA VAL A 6 1.26 14.55 -2.81
C VAL A 6 1.01 13.06 -3.01
N GLU A 7 -0.26 12.69 -3.19
CA GLU A 7 -0.64 11.34 -3.56
C GLU A 7 -0.35 11.11 -5.05
N TYR A 8 0.44 10.09 -5.36
CA TYR A 8 0.78 9.74 -6.74
C TYR A 8 -0.07 8.59 -7.29
N GLY A 9 -0.72 7.82 -6.42
CA GLY A 9 -1.58 6.71 -6.82
C GLY A 9 -2.13 5.92 -5.63
N CYS A 10 -3.17 5.15 -5.92
CA CYS A 10 -3.86 4.29 -4.95
C CYS A 10 -4.31 2.99 -5.63
N PHE A 11 -4.20 1.87 -4.92
CA PHE A 11 -4.71 0.57 -5.36
C PHE A 11 -5.95 0.21 -4.56
N PRO A 12 -7.14 0.09 -5.19
CA PRO A 12 -8.31 -0.44 -4.50
C PRO A 12 -8.13 -1.95 -4.28
N ILE A 13 -7.90 -2.37 -3.04
CA ILE A 13 -7.66 -3.78 -2.68
C ILE A 13 -8.97 -4.56 -2.50
N GLY A 14 -10.07 -3.88 -2.13
CA GLY A 14 -11.37 -4.48 -1.84
C GLY A 14 -11.67 -4.56 -0.34
N SER A 15 -12.64 -5.39 0.04
CA SER A 15 -13.17 -5.47 1.41
C SER A 15 -12.53 -6.56 2.29
N ASP A 16 -11.70 -7.44 1.71
CA ASP A 16 -10.98 -8.47 2.47
C ASP A 16 -9.76 -7.86 3.16
N GLY A 17 -9.96 -7.47 4.42
CA GLY A 17 -8.90 -6.88 5.24
C GLY A 17 -7.73 -7.84 5.52
N GLY A 18 -7.97 -9.15 5.58
CA GLY A 18 -6.93 -10.15 5.81
C GLY A 18 -5.99 -10.24 4.60
N PHE A 19 -6.58 -10.29 3.40
CA PHE A 19 -5.83 -10.23 2.15
C PHE A 19 -5.05 -8.92 2.00
N ALA A 20 -5.66 -7.79 2.35
CA ALA A 20 -5.02 -6.48 2.27
C ALA A 20 -3.77 -6.39 3.18
N VAL A 21 -3.89 -6.81 4.44
CA VAL A 21 -2.75 -6.86 5.37
C VAL A 21 -1.69 -7.83 4.88
N LYS A 22 -2.09 -8.99 4.36
CA LYS A 22 -1.17 -9.99 3.82
C LYS A 22 -0.35 -9.45 2.66
N ILE A 23 -0.96 -8.83 1.64
CA ILE A 23 -0.19 -8.22 0.53
C ILE A 23 0.74 -7.15 1.07
N PHE A 24 0.23 -6.27 1.94
CA PHE A 24 1.02 -5.15 2.43
C PHE A 24 2.26 -5.61 3.22
N SER A 25 2.16 -6.71 3.96
CA SER A 25 3.30 -7.31 4.67
C SER A 25 4.40 -7.88 3.76
N LEU A 26 4.12 -8.05 2.46
CA LEU A 26 5.08 -8.52 1.47
C LEU A 26 5.81 -7.37 0.76
N LEU A 27 5.42 -6.12 1.03
CA LEU A 27 6.01 -4.96 0.39
C LEU A 27 7.41 -4.69 0.96
N GLU A 28 8.32 -4.28 0.07
CA GLU A 28 9.63 -3.81 0.45
C GLU A 28 9.55 -2.39 1.00
N GLY A 29 10.26 -2.14 2.08
CA GLY A 29 10.29 -0.84 2.73
C GLY A 29 10.62 -0.98 4.20
N THR A 30 10.55 0.13 4.92
CA THR A 30 10.81 0.18 6.35
C THR A 30 9.78 1.05 7.06
N SER A 31 9.43 0.68 8.29
CA SER A 31 8.65 1.52 9.20
C SER A 31 9.52 2.58 9.91
N GLU A 32 10.84 2.48 9.79
CA GLU A 32 11.76 3.45 10.38
C GLU A 32 11.82 4.73 9.52
N ILE A 33 11.72 5.87 10.19
CA ILE A 33 11.85 7.17 9.53
C ILE A 33 13.33 7.45 9.31
N SER A 34 13.72 7.70 8.06
CA SER A 34 15.08 8.13 7.69
C SER A 34 15.03 9.45 6.92
N GLU A 35 16.12 10.21 6.92
CA GLU A 35 16.21 11.48 6.17
C GLU A 35 15.99 11.31 4.65
N GLY A 36 16.16 10.09 4.10
CA GLY A 36 15.92 9.76 2.69
C GLY A 36 14.50 9.28 2.37
N SER A 37 13.61 9.20 3.36
CA SER A 37 12.29 8.58 3.23
C SER A 37 11.25 9.49 2.55
N MET A 38 11.47 9.82 1.27
CA MET A 38 10.59 10.73 0.50
C MET A 38 9.30 10.08 -0.03
N ILE A 39 9.31 8.76 -0.24
CA ILE A 39 8.14 8.02 -0.76
C ILE A 39 7.58 7.17 0.37
N THR A 40 6.27 7.26 0.54
CA THR A 40 5.52 6.45 1.48
C THR A 40 4.45 5.65 0.76
N MET A 41 4.21 4.44 1.25
CA MET A 41 3.01 3.67 0.92
C MET A 41 2.26 3.43 2.22
N ASP A 42 0.94 3.65 2.19
CA ASP A 42 0.05 3.40 3.33
C ASP A 42 -1.03 2.38 2.99
N LEU A 43 -1.41 1.61 4.00
CA LEU A 43 -2.59 0.76 3.98
C LEU A 43 -3.69 1.48 4.75
N VAL A 44 -4.76 1.87 4.05
CA VAL A 44 -5.88 2.59 4.65
C VAL A 44 -7.13 1.75 4.57
N LYS A 45 -7.76 1.51 5.72
CA LYS A 45 -9.11 0.93 5.79
C LYS A 45 -10.13 2.06 5.74
N TRP A 46 -11.18 1.91 4.95
CA TRP A 46 -12.29 2.84 4.91
C TRP A 46 -13.49 2.24 5.63
N GLU A 47 -14.02 2.92 6.65
CA GLU A 47 -15.29 2.56 7.31
C GLU A 47 -16.20 3.78 7.32
N ASP A 48 -17.43 3.64 6.83
CA ASP A 48 -18.41 4.73 6.76
C ASP A 48 -17.89 6.04 6.12
N GLY A 49 -17.00 5.90 5.12
CA GLY A 49 -16.38 7.04 4.43
C GLY A 49 -15.25 7.70 5.21
N ILE A 50 -14.85 7.16 6.35
CA ILE A 50 -13.75 7.63 7.19
C ILE A 50 -12.51 6.79 6.91
N PRO A 51 -11.37 7.40 6.56
CA PRO A 51 -10.10 6.69 6.37
C PRO A 51 -9.44 6.40 7.73
N TYR A 52 -9.05 5.15 7.92
CA TYR A 52 -8.28 4.64 9.06
C TYR A 52 -6.93 4.13 8.55
N PRO A 53 -5.87 4.94 8.61
CA PRO A 53 -4.52 4.49 8.28
C PRO A 53 -4.12 3.34 9.23
N MET A 54 -3.74 2.20 8.65
CA MET A 54 -3.39 1.00 9.40
C MET A 54 -1.88 0.78 9.46
N ILE A 55 -1.20 0.90 8.31
CA ILE A 55 0.25 0.66 8.19
C ILE A 55 0.83 1.72 7.27
N LEU A 56 2.03 2.21 7.59
CA LEU A 56 2.82 3.11 6.76
C LEU A 56 4.22 2.51 6.60
N ILE A 57 4.73 2.48 5.38
CA ILE A 57 6.13 2.16 5.10
C ILE A 57 6.75 3.26 4.25
N HIS A 58 8.03 3.49 4.47
CA HIS A 58 8.90 4.28 3.61
C HIS A 58 9.61 3.37 2.63
N CYS A 59 9.70 3.79 1.37
CA CYS A 59 10.38 3.02 0.34
C CYS A 59 11.21 3.90 -0.59
N THR A 60 12.20 3.31 -1.26
CA THR A 60 12.91 3.95 -2.37
C THR A 60 12.11 3.85 -3.67
N TYR A 61 12.57 4.52 -4.73
CA TYR A 61 11.94 4.42 -6.05
C TYR A 61 12.02 2.99 -6.62
N GLU A 62 13.13 2.29 -6.40
CA GLU A 62 13.31 0.89 -6.81
C GLU A 62 12.31 -0.03 -6.10
N GLN A 63 12.18 0.14 -4.77
CA GLN A 63 11.23 -0.62 -3.96
C GLN A 63 9.78 -0.30 -4.36
N LEU A 64 9.46 0.96 -4.67
CA LEU A 64 8.14 1.34 -5.18
C LEU A 64 7.79 0.56 -6.47
N ALA A 65 8.72 0.46 -7.42
CA ALA A 65 8.49 -0.28 -8.66
C ALA A 65 8.24 -1.79 -8.39
N VAL A 66 9.00 -2.38 -7.47
CA VAL A 66 8.80 -3.78 -7.03
C VAL A 66 7.42 -3.95 -6.37
N ASN A 67 7.07 -3.06 -5.44
CA ASN A 67 5.82 -3.08 -4.69
C ASN A 67 4.59 -2.96 -5.60
N VAL A 68 4.60 -2.01 -6.53
CA VAL A 68 3.52 -1.83 -7.52
C VAL A 68 3.32 -3.10 -8.35
N LYS A 69 4.42 -3.73 -8.79
CA LYS A 69 4.36 -4.99 -9.54
C LYS A 69 3.78 -6.13 -8.69
N LEU A 70 4.16 -6.23 -7.42
CA LEU A 70 3.66 -7.24 -6.49
C LEU A 70 2.17 -7.05 -6.22
N ILE A 71 1.73 -5.85 -5.86
CA ILE A 71 0.32 -5.53 -5.60
C ILE A 71 -0.53 -5.87 -6.82
N THR A 72 -0.12 -5.41 -8.01
CA THR A 72 -0.84 -5.68 -9.26
C THR A 72 -0.99 -7.18 -9.53
N LYS A 73 0.09 -7.94 -9.35
CA LYS A 73 0.10 -9.39 -9.56
C LYS A 73 -0.82 -10.12 -8.57
N GLU A 74 -0.74 -9.79 -7.28
CA GLU A 74 -1.53 -10.48 -6.26
C GLU A 74 -3.02 -10.08 -6.33
N LEU A 75 -3.35 -8.83 -6.66
CA LEU A 75 -4.74 -8.43 -6.95
C LEU A 75 -5.30 -9.18 -8.15
N PHE A 76 -4.53 -9.25 -9.26
CA PHE A 76 -4.96 -9.99 -10.43
C PHE A 76 -5.24 -11.45 -10.09
N LYS A 77 -4.35 -12.11 -9.35
CA LYS A 77 -4.57 -13.49 -8.89
C LYS A 77 -5.83 -13.58 -8.03
N TYR A 78 -5.99 -12.73 -7.03
CA TYR A 78 -7.13 -12.80 -6.12
C TYR A 78 -8.46 -12.71 -6.85
N PHE A 79 -8.61 -11.73 -7.76
CA PHE A 79 -9.86 -11.54 -8.50
C PHE A 79 -10.08 -12.52 -9.65
N ASN A 80 -9.04 -13.21 -10.15
CA ASN A 80 -9.18 -14.18 -11.25
C ASN A 80 -9.07 -15.65 -10.80
N LEU A 81 -8.67 -15.91 -9.55
CA LEU A 81 -8.66 -17.26 -8.96
C LEU A 81 -9.96 -17.57 -8.20
N GLU A 82 -10.93 -16.65 -8.19
CA GLU A 82 -12.35 -17.01 -7.98
C GLU A 82 -12.87 -17.73 -9.24
N ASN A 83 -12.47 -18.99 -9.42
CA ASN A 83 -13.12 -20.00 -10.27
C ASN A 83 -12.97 -21.37 -9.63
#